data_AF-A0A453FMG6-F1
#
_entry.id   AF-A0A453FMG6-F1
#
_cell.length_a   1.000
_cell.length_b   1.000
_cell.length_c   1.000
_cell.angle_alpha   90.00
_cell.angle_beta   90.00
_cell.angle_gamma   90.00
#
_symmetry.space_group_name_H-M   'P 1'
#
loop_
_entity.id
_entity.type
_entity.pdbx_description
1 polymer ?
#
loop_
_entity_poly.entity_id
_entity_poly.type
_entity_poly.pdbx_seq_one_letter_code
_entity_poly.pdbx_strand_id
1 'polypeptide(L)'
;QVLQRLVNCLDRCASRTGSLPIQTVGLLPLHCSRFSLGCLQMMFSLCSCILKTSSYPAVSETSKVSISILTKRCEVILGQFLADENDLGDRPLPSVRIEETVCVLQELARLILDIETANALNIPLYLKDALRENQSHGRAHLLSLLPTFSELVVSREPRVRELVQVLLRLISSELGLQRLT
;
A
#
# COMPACT_ATOMS: atom_id res chain seq x y z
N GLN A 1 -13.15 19.76 0.66
CA GLN A 1 -14.30 18.86 0.42
C GLN A 1 -14.29 18.18 -0.95
N VAL A 2 -14.04 18.88 -2.07
CA VAL A 2 -14.04 18.26 -3.42
C VAL A 2 -12.95 17.20 -3.59
N LEU A 3 -11.71 17.49 -3.17
CA LEU A 3 -10.58 16.55 -3.24
C LEU A 3 -10.88 15.25 -2.47
N GLN A 4 -11.35 15.35 -1.22
CA GLN A 4 -11.77 14.20 -0.42
C GLN A 4 -12.80 13.33 -1.16
N ARG A 5 -13.80 13.94 -1.80
CA ARG A 5 -14.83 13.20 -2.56
C ARG A 5 -14.25 12.48 -3.77
N LEU A 6 -13.31 13.11 -4.48
CA LEU A 6 -12.60 12.49 -5.59
C LEU A 6 -11.80 11.27 -5.13
N VAL A 7 -10.99 11.42 -4.08
CA VAL A 7 -10.18 10.30 -3.57
C VAL A 7 -11.06 9.17 -3.04
N ASN A 8 -12.14 9.50 -2.31
CA ASN A 8 -13.12 8.49 -1.88
C ASN A 8 -13.80 7.78 -3.06
N CYS A 9 -13.99 8.46 -4.19
CA CYS A 9 -14.54 7.84 -5.40
C CYS A 9 -13.53 6.86 -6.02
N LEU A 10 -12.25 7.24 -6.12
CA LEU A 10 -11.18 6.35 -6.54
C LEU A 10 -11.05 5.13 -5.63
N ASP A 11 -11.10 5.33 -4.32
CA ASP A 11 -11.05 4.26 -3.33
C ASP A 11 -12.20 3.26 -3.48
N ARG A 12 -13.43 3.74 -3.71
CA ARG A 12 -14.58 2.86 -4.00
C ARG A 12 -14.36 2.04 -5.26
N CYS A 13 -13.79 2.62 -6.30
CA CYS A 13 -13.46 1.88 -7.53
C CYS A 13 -12.33 0.86 -7.31
N ALA A 14 -11.30 1.22 -6.55
CA ALA A 14 -10.20 0.34 -6.14
C ALA A 14 -10.68 -0.81 -5.23
N SER A 15 -11.78 -0.62 -4.49
CA SER A 15 -12.32 -1.63 -3.58
C SER A 15 -13.10 -2.76 -4.25
N ARG A 16 -13.45 -2.63 -5.55
CA ARG A 16 -14.39 -3.55 -6.21
C ARG A 16 -13.93 -5.01 -6.16
N THR A 17 -12.64 -5.25 -6.40
CA THR A 17 -12.05 -6.58 -6.28
C THR A 17 -12.07 -7.05 -4.82
N GLY A 18 -11.50 -6.25 -3.91
CA GLY A 18 -11.52 -6.46 -2.46
C GLY A 18 -12.89 -6.83 -1.88
N SER A 19 -13.96 -6.18 -2.36
CA SER A 19 -15.33 -6.33 -1.84
C SER A 19 -16.02 -7.63 -2.21
N LEU A 20 -15.47 -8.41 -3.14
CA LEU A 20 -16.07 -9.68 -3.55
C LEU A 20 -15.58 -10.82 -2.64
N PRO A 21 -16.49 -11.73 -2.24
CA PRO A 21 -16.13 -12.97 -1.56
C PRO A 21 -15.15 -13.82 -2.36
N ILE A 22 -14.34 -14.60 -1.66
CA ILE A 22 -13.31 -15.45 -2.28
C ILE A 22 -13.89 -16.47 -3.27
N GLN A 23 -15.14 -16.91 -3.05
CA GLN A 23 -15.84 -17.87 -3.91
C GLN A 23 -16.24 -17.28 -5.26
N THR A 24 -16.43 -15.95 -5.35
CA THR A 24 -16.99 -15.29 -6.54
C THR A 24 -16.03 -14.30 -7.19
N VAL A 25 -14.99 -13.85 -6.50
CA VAL A 25 -14.00 -12.90 -7.06
C VAL A 25 -13.30 -13.45 -8.30
N GLY A 26 -13.14 -14.77 -8.41
CA GLY A 26 -12.58 -15.43 -9.60
C GLY A 26 -13.48 -15.36 -10.84
N LEU A 27 -14.77 -15.01 -10.69
CA LEU A 27 -15.73 -14.83 -11.78
C LEU A 27 -15.78 -13.38 -12.29
N LEU A 28 -15.04 -12.47 -11.66
CA LEU A 28 -15.02 -11.07 -12.05
C LEU A 28 -14.48 -10.91 -13.48
N PRO A 29 -15.17 -10.21 -14.39
CA PRO A 29 -14.63 -9.93 -15.71
C PRO A 29 -13.28 -9.22 -15.64
N LEU A 30 -12.33 -9.64 -16.47
CA LEU A 30 -10.96 -9.15 -16.47
C LEU A 30 -10.85 -7.61 -16.61
N HIS A 31 -11.76 -6.98 -17.35
CA HIS A 31 -11.78 -5.53 -17.48
C HIS A 31 -12.17 -4.81 -16.18
N CYS A 32 -12.99 -5.44 -15.33
CA CYS A 32 -13.36 -4.88 -14.03
C CYS A 32 -12.19 -4.94 -13.05
N SER A 33 -11.47 -6.07 -12.99
CA SER A 33 -10.28 -6.19 -12.12
C SER A 33 -9.19 -5.21 -12.53
N ARG A 34 -8.92 -5.10 -13.85
CA ARG A 34 -7.95 -4.12 -14.39
C ARG A 34 -8.34 -2.68 -14.09
N PHE A 35 -9.61 -2.33 -14.23
CA PHE A 35 -10.09 -0.98 -13.89
C PHE A 35 -9.89 -0.69 -12.40
N SER A 36 -10.27 -1.63 -11.53
CA SER A 36 -10.09 -1.51 -10.09
C SER A 36 -8.61 -1.34 -9.72
N LEU A 37 -7.72 -2.12 -10.33
CA LEU A 37 -6.27 -2.02 -10.17
C LEU A 37 -5.73 -0.67 -10.64
N GLY A 38 -6.21 -0.16 -11.77
CA GLY A 38 -5.85 1.17 -12.27
C GLY A 38 -6.26 2.29 -11.31
N CYS A 39 -7.43 2.18 -10.67
CA CYS A 39 -7.83 3.12 -9.63
C CYS A 39 -6.91 3.07 -8.40
N LEU A 40 -6.50 1.87 -7.99
CA LEU A 40 -5.54 1.70 -6.89
C LEU A 40 -4.18 2.32 -7.22
N GLN A 41 -3.63 2.04 -8.40
CA GLN A 41 -2.38 2.63 -8.88
C GLN A 41 -2.47 4.16 -8.99
N MET A 42 -3.63 4.70 -9.40
CA MET A 42 -3.85 6.14 -9.41
C MET A 42 -3.78 6.72 -7.99
N MET A 43 -4.29 6.03 -6.97
CA MET A 43 -4.15 6.49 -5.58
C MET A 43 -2.70 6.53 -5.11
N PHE A 44 -1.87 5.55 -5.49
CA PHE A 44 -0.43 5.59 -5.26
C PHE A 44 0.23 6.78 -5.95
N SER A 45 -0.12 7.02 -7.22
CA SER A 45 0.34 8.17 -8.01
C SER A 45 0.02 9.50 -7.33
N LEU A 46 -1.19 9.66 -6.78
CA LEU A 46 -1.59 10.87 -6.03
C LEU A 46 -0.74 11.12 -4.77
N CYS A 47 -0.13 10.08 -4.19
CA CYS A 47 0.71 10.19 -2.99
C CYS A 47 2.21 10.38 -3.31
N SER A 48 2.65 10.04 -4.52
CA SER A 48 4.06 10.00 -4.90
C SER A 48 4.66 11.41 -5.06
N CYS A 49 5.87 11.61 -4.54
CA CYS A 49 6.62 12.86 -4.72
C CYS A 49 7.33 12.95 -6.08
N ILE A 50 7.60 11.81 -6.75
CA ILE A 50 8.38 11.76 -8.00
C ILE A 50 7.66 12.48 -9.16
N LEU A 51 6.33 12.50 -9.12
CA LEU A 51 5.50 13.16 -10.13
C LEU A 51 5.34 14.66 -9.90
N LYS A 52 5.85 15.20 -8.78
CA LYS A 52 5.74 16.61 -8.41
C LYS A 52 6.90 17.42 -9.02
N THR A 53 7.00 17.43 -10.35
CA THR A 53 7.96 18.28 -11.09
C THR A 53 7.62 19.77 -11.03
N SER A 54 6.46 20.14 -10.49
CA SER A 54 6.07 21.53 -10.25
C SER A 54 5.53 21.71 -8.84
N SER A 55 6.10 22.69 -8.13
CA SER A 55 5.84 23.03 -6.73
C SER A 55 4.46 23.69 -6.52
N TYR A 56 3.38 23.05 -6.97
CA TYR A 56 2.02 23.56 -6.78
C TYR A 56 1.44 23.13 -5.42
N PRO A 57 0.96 24.07 -4.58
CA PRO A 57 0.38 23.77 -3.27
C PRO A 57 -0.79 22.78 -3.31
N ALA A 58 -1.59 22.83 -4.39
CA ALA A 58 -2.73 21.95 -4.60
C ALA A 58 -2.35 20.45 -4.69
N VAL A 59 -1.14 20.15 -5.18
CA VAL A 59 -0.64 18.77 -5.30
C VAL A 59 -0.22 18.23 -3.94
N SER A 60 0.32 19.07 -3.05
CA SER A 60 0.64 18.68 -1.66
C SER A 60 -0.63 18.34 -0.87
N GLU A 61 -1.66 19.19 -0.94
CA GLU A 61 -2.94 18.93 -0.27
C GLU A 61 -3.61 17.64 -0.73
N THR A 62 -3.53 17.36 -2.03
CA THR A 62 -4.08 16.12 -2.58
C THR A 62 -3.38 14.90 -2.02
N SER A 63 -2.04 14.91 -1.92
CA SER A 63 -1.28 13.79 -1.37
C SER A 63 -1.55 13.58 0.13
N LYS A 64 -1.64 14.66 0.92
CA LYS A 64 -1.97 14.60 2.36
C LYS A 64 -3.34 13.97 2.63
N VAL A 65 -4.34 14.30 1.81
CA VAL A 65 -5.66 13.66 1.90
C VAL A 65 -5.60 12.20 1.44
N SER A 66 -4.86 11.94 0.35
CA SER A 66 -4.84 10.63 -0.29
C SER A 66 -4.11 9.56 0.53
N ILE A 67 -3.04 9.93 1.22
CA ILE A 67 -2.18 8.96 1.89
C ILE A 67 -2.91 8.17 2.98
N SER A 68 -3.76 8.83 3.78
CA SER A 68 -4.53 8.16 4.84
C SER A 68 -5.54 7.13 4.29
N ILE A 69 -6.19 7.46 3.17
CA ILE A 69 -7.13 6.56 2.50
C ILE A 69 -6.35 5.40 1.84
N LEU A 70 -5.24 5.71 1.18
CA LEU A 70 -4.38 4.72 0.54
C LEU A 70 -3.83 3.71 1.55
N THR A 71 -3.28 4.16 2.68
CA THR A 71 -2.78 3.24 3.72
C THR A 71 -3.91 2.38 4.26
N LYS A 72 -5.11 2.94 4.49
CA LYS A 72 -6.23 2.12 4.96
C LYS A 72 -6.66 1.08 3.92
N ARG A 73 -6.67 1.44 2.63
CA ARG A 73 -6.98 0.51 1.54
C ARG A 73 -5.95 -0.61 1.44
N CYS A 74 -4.66 -0.28 1.55
CA CYS A 74 -3.59 -1.27 1.57
C CYS A 74 -3.77 -2.23 2.75
N GLU A 75 -4.04 -1.72 3.94
CA GLU A 75 -4.30 -2.53 5.12
C GLU A 75 -5.45 -3.53 4.89
N VAL A 76 -6.56 -3.06 4.32
CA VAL A 76 -7.72 -3.92 3.99
C VAL A 76 -7.37 -4.99 2.96
N ILE A 77 -6.66 -4.65 1.88
CA ILE A 77 -6.29 -5.61 0.83
C ILE A 77 -5.37 -6.70 1.39
N LEU A 78 -4.33 -6.30 2.13
CA LEU A 78 -3.35 -7.23 2.69
C LEU A 78 -3.99 -8.14 3.75
N GLY A 79 -4.82 -7.58 4.64
CA GLY A 79 -5.56 -8.36 5.63
C GLY A 79 -6.56 -9.33 5.00
N GLN A 80 -7.28 -8.89 3.95
CA GLN A 80 -8.22 -9.75 3.23
C GLN A 80 -7.50 -10.90 2.51
N PHE A 81 -6.35 -10.64 1.89
CA PHE A 81 -5.56 -11.69 1.26
C PHE A 81 -5.16 -12.78 2.27
N LEU A 82 -4.69 -12.39 3.46
CA LEU A 82 -4.31 -13.33 4.50
C LEU A 82 -5.52 -14.12 5.02
N ALA A 83 -6.65 -13.46 5.24
CA ALA A 83 -7.90 -14.11 5.64
C ALA A 83 -8.36 -15.15 4.61
N ASP A 84 -8.39 -14.77 3.33
CA ASP A 84 -8.77 -15.65 2.23
C ASP A 84 -7.80 -16.84 2.09
N GLU A 85 -6.50 -16.58 2.28
CA GLU A 85 -5.48 -17.63 2.25
C GLU A 85 -5.75 -18.66 3.36
N ASN A 86 -6.01 -18.20 4.59
CA ASN A 86 -6.30 -19.09 5.72
C ASN A 86 -7.60 -19.87 5.51
N ASP A 87 -8.66 -19.22 5.03
CA ASP A 87 -9.99 -19.82 4.82
C ASP A 87 -9.97 -20.91 3.73
N LEU A 88 -9.15 -20.73 2.69
CA LEU A 88 -9.10 -21.69 1.59
C LEU A 88 -8.35 -22.99 1.92
N GLY A 89 -7.53 -23.00 2.98
CA GLY A 89 -6.58 -24.10 3.20
C GLY A 89 -5.71 -24.25 1.95
N ASP A 90 -5.30 -25.45 1.57
CA ASP A 90 -4.32 -25.66 0.47
C ASP A 90 -4.82 -25.35 -0.95
N ARG A 91 -6.03 -24.82 -1.09
CA ARG A 91 -6.57 -24.41 -2.39
C ARG A 91 -5.92 -23.10 -2.86
N PRO A 92 -5.63 -22.97 -4.16
CA PRO A 92 -5.05 -21.74 -4.70
C PRO A 92 -6.03 -20.58 -4.59
N LEU A 93 -5.51 -19.39 -4.29
CA LEU A 93 -6.27 -18.14 -4.37
C LEU A 93 -6.60 -17.81 -5.84
N PRO A 94 -7.76 -17.19 -6.12
CA PRO A 94 -8.04 -16.65 -7.44
C PRO A 94 -6.96 -15.65 -7.87
N SER A 95 -6.54 -15.71 -9.14
CA SER A 95 -5.44 -14.89 -9.67
C SER A 95 -5.65 -13.40 -9.42
N VAL A 96 -6.89 -12.93 -9.49
CA VAL A 96 -7.26 -11.54 -9.25
C VAL A 96 -6.86 -11.08 -7.83
N ARG A 97 -6.96 -11.95 -6.82
CA ARG A 97 -6.58 -11.65 -5.44
C ARG A 97 -5.06 -11.55 -5.26
N ILE A 98 -4.35 -12.45 -5.95
CA ILE A 98 -2.90 -12.45 -5.99
C ILE A 98 -2.39 -11.20 -6.72
N GLU A 99 -2.97 -10.86 -7.88
CA GLU A 99 -2.61 -9.68 -8.66
C GLU A 99 -2.82 -8.37 -7.91
N GLU A 100 -3.95 -8.24 -7.20
CA GLU A 100 -4.26 -7.07 -6.35
C GLU A 100 -3.21 -6.92 -5.23
N THR A 101 -2.91 -8.02 -4.54
CA THR A 101 -1.93 -8.04 -3.44
C THR A 101 -0.51 -7.76 -3.91
N VAL A 102 -0.10 -8.40 -5.00
CA VAL A 102 1.21 -8.16 -5.64
C VAL A 102 1.34 -6.70 -6.08
N CYS A 103 0.28 -6.12 -6.65
CA CYS A 103 0.28 -4.71 -7.02
C CYS A 103 0.47 -3.81 -5.79
N VAL A 104 -0.26 -4.04 -4.70
CA VAL A 104 -0.08 -3.27 -3.45
C VAL A 104 1.36 -3.34 -2.97
N LEU A 105 1.92 -4.54 -2.83
CA LEU A 105 3.27 -4.70 -2.29
C LEU A 105 4.34 -4.06 -3.19
N GLN A 106 4.18 -4.16 -4.51
CA GLN A 106 5.08 -3.50 -5.47
C GLN A 106 4.97 -1.98 -5.41
N GLU A 107 3.75 -1.43 -5.38
CA GLU A 107 3.54 0.01 -5.30
C GLU A 107 4.01 0.58 -3.95
N LEU A 108 3.83 -0.16 -2.85
CA LEU A 108 4.40 0.20 -1.55
C LEU A 108 5.93 0.29 -1.58
N ALA A 109 6.61 -0.60 -2.32
CA ALA A 109 8.06 -0.57 -2.45
C ALA A 109 8.55 0.65 -3.27
N ARG A 110 7.77 1.06 -4.27
CA ARG A 110 8.09 2.18 -5.19
C ARG A 110 7.70 3.55 -4.64
N LEU A 111 6.67 3.61 -3.78
CA LEU A 111 6.14 4.86 -3.27
C LEU A 111 7.20 5.60 -2.45
N ILE A 112 7.43 6.87 -2.81
CA ILE A 112 8.23 7.81 -2.05
C ILE A 112 7.34 9.03 -1.77
N LEU A 113 7.25 9.40 -0.50
CA LEU A 113 6.47 10.52 -0.01
C LEU A 113 7.34 11.77 0.16
N ASP A 114 6.76 12.94 -0.05
CA ASP A 114 7.35 14.19 0.45
C ASP A 114 7.12 14.31 1.96
N ILE A 115 7.88 15.21 2.60
CA ILE A 115 7.85 15.40 4.04
C ILE A 115 6.47 15.80 4.58
N GLU A 116 5.68 16.60 3.84
CA GLU A 116 4.36 17.03 4.31
C GLU A 116 3.37 15.85 4.28
N THR A 117 3.41 15.05 3.21
CA THR A 117 2.59 13.84 3.08
C THR A 117 2.99 12.78 4.10
N ALA A 118 4.29 12.58 4.34
CA ALA A 118 4.78 11.66 5.37
C ALA A 118 4.33 12.08 6.78
N ASN A 119 4.34 13.38 7.08
CA ASN A 119 3.89 13.89 8.38
C ASN A 119 2.39 13.68 8.64
N ALA A 120 1.58 13.65 7.58
CA ALA A 120 0.14 13.37 7.64
C ALA A 120 -0.19 11.91 8.00
N LEU A 121 0.79 10.99 7.95
CA LEU A 121 0.60 9.61 8.39
C LEU A 121 0.41 9.53 9.90
N ASN A 122 -0.49 8.65 10.32
CA ASN A 122 -0.72 8.34 11.74
C ASN A 122 0.26 7.27 12.22
N ILE A 123 1.53 7.66 12.37
CA ILE A 123 2.61 6.82 12.89
C ILE A 123 2.93 7.25 14.32
N PRO A 124 3.20 6.31 15.25
CA PRO A 124 3.69 6.62 16.59
C PRO A 124 4.86 7.61 16.60
N LEU A 125 4.86 8.54 17.56
CA LEU A 125 5.85 9.63 17.64
C LEU A 125 7.30 9.12 17.66
N TYR A 126 7.59 8.07 18.44
CA TYR A 126 8.93 7.50 18.52
C TYR A 126 9.48 7.01 17.17
N LEU A 127 8.61 6.52 16.27
CA LEU A 127 9.02 6.15 14.91
C LEU A 127 9.23 7.39 14.04
N LYS A 128 8.43 8.44 14.21
CA LYS A 128 8.66 9.72 13.51
C LYS A 128 10.00 10.34 13.93
N ASP A 129 10.36 10.23 15.19
CA ASP A 129 11.64 10.72 15.70
C ASP A 129 12.81 9.91 15.12
N ALA A 130 12.73 8.57 15.13
CA ALA A 130 13.73 7.70 14.52
C ALA A 130 13.91 7.98 13.01
N LEU A 131 12.82 8.22 12.28
CA LEU A 131 12.85 8.62 10.86
C LEU A 131 13.55 9.98 10.67
N ARG A 132 13.28 10.95 11.55
CA ARG A 132 13.94 12.27 11.50
C ARG A 132 15.44 12.18 11.75
N GLU A 133 15.85 11.39 12.75
CA GLU A 133 17.26 11.17 13.08
C GLU A 133 18.03 10.55 11.90
N ASN A 134 17.39 9.61 11.18
CA ASN A 134 17.95 8.96 10.00
C ASN A 134 17.78 9.77 8.71
N GLN A 135 17.19 10.97 8.77
CA GLN A 135 16.83 11.81 7.61
C GLN A 135 16.00 11.06 6.55
N SER A 136 15.30 10.01 6.97
CA SER A 136 14.56 9.06 6.14
C SER A 136 13.07 9.26 6.39
N HIS A 137 12.34 9.82 5.42
CA HIS A 137 10.89 10.02 5.55
C HIS A 137 10.12 9.57 4.32
N GLY A 138 10.85 9.29 3.23
CA GLY A 138 10.27 8.93 1.94
C GLY A 138 9.42 7.67 2.01
N ARG A 139 9.76 6.72 2.89
CA ARG A 139 9.00 5.46 3.03
C ARG A 139 8.32 5.27 4.38
N ALA A 140 7.95 6.37 5.05
CA ALA A 140 7.26 6.32 6.33
C ALA A 140 5.96 5.47 6.29
N HIS A 141 5.28 5.38 5.14
CA HIS A 141 4.09 4.53 4.97
C HIS A 141 4.36 3.04 5.22
N LEU A 142 5.58 2.55 4.99
CA LEU A 142 5.93 1.17 5.26
C LEU A 142 5.88 0.87 6.76
N LEU A 143 6.31 1.80 7.61
CA LEU A 143 6.21 1.64 9.06
C LEU A 143 4.75 1.65 9.53
N SER A 144 3.90 2.46 8.91
CA SER A 144 2.46 2.47 9.20
C SER A 144 1.76 1.14 8.84
N LEU A 145 2.27 0.42 7.85
CA LEU A 145 1.69 -0.83 7.34
C LEU A 145 2.46 -2.08 7.82
N LEU A 146 3.55 -1.90 8.56
CA LEU A 146 4.41 -2.99 9.02
C LEU A 146 3.62 -4.08 9.76
N PRO A 147 2.72 -3.78 10.72
CA PRO A 147 1.96 -4.83 11.38
C PRO A 147 1.22 -5.71 10.37
N THR A 148 0.56 -5.11 9.39
CA THR A 148 -0.26 -5.83 8.42
C THR A 148 0.55 -6.69 7.47
N PHE A 149 1.59 -6.16 6.83
CA PHE A 149 2.32 -6.97 5.85
C PHE A 149 3.33 -7.92 6.50
N SER A 150 3.72 -7.70 7.76
CA SER A 150 4.63 -8.61 8.46
C SER A 150 4.03 -10.01 8.65
N GLU A 151 2.72 -10.11 8.82
CA GLU A 151 1.99 -11.39 8.90
C GLU A 151 2.06 -12.17 7.58
N LEU A 152 2.23 -11.48 6.45
CA LEU A 152 2.35 -12.12 5.13
C LEU A 152 3.70 -12.81 4.90
N VAL A 153 4.65 -12.73 5.84
CA VAL A 153 5.94 -13.42 5.73
C VAL A 153 5.76 -14.95 5.65
N VAL A 154 4.68 -15.47 6.23
CA VAL A 154 4.33 -16.90 6.19
C VAL A 154 3.37 -17.26 5.06
N SER A 155 3.03 -16.32 4.18
CA SER A 155 2.12 -16.59 3.05
C SER A 155 2.63 -17.75 2.20
N ARG A 156 1.73 -18.55 1.62
CA ARG A 156 2.10 -19.67 0.74
C ARG A 156 2.40 -19.22 -0.67
N GLU A 157 1.94 -18.04 -1.08
CA GLU A 157 2.28 -17.42 -2.36
C GLU A 157 3.74 -16.91 -2.37
N PRO A 158 4.66 -17.54 -3.12
CA PRO A 158 6.08 -17.16 -3.10
C PRO A 158 6.32 -15.71 -3.50
N ARG A 159 5.57 -15.20 -4.50
CA ARG A 159 5.72 -13.82 -4.97
C ARG A 159 5.36 -12.80 -3.89
N VAL A 160 4.37 -13.11 -3.05
CA VAL A 160 3.98 -12.27 -1.91
C VAL A 160 5.11 -12.26 -0.87
N ARG A 161 5.64 -13.43 -0.50
CA ARG A 161 6.76 -13.52 0.45
C ARG A 161 7.99 -12.74 -0.01
N GLU A 162 8.36 -12.86 -1.29
CA GLU A 162 9.51 -12.15 -1.86
C GLU A 162 9.34 -10.64 -1.77
N LEU A 163 8.15 -10.12 -2.09
CA LEU A 163 7.87 -8.69 -1.99
C LEU A 163 7.83 -8.21 -0.53
N VAL A 164 7.27 -8.99 0.39
CA VAL A 164 7.33 -8.70 1.83
C VAL A 164 8.77 -8.58 2.32
N GLN A 165 9.65 -9.48 1.89
CA GLN A 165 11.09 -9.38 2.21
C GLN A 165 11.72 -8.10 1.66
N VAL A 166 11.35 -7.68 0.46
CA VAL A 166 11.79 -6.38 -0.11
C VAL A 166 11.33 -5.23 0.80
N LEU A 167 10.07 -5.20 1.22
CA LEU A 167 9.55 -4.15 2.11
C LEU A 167 10.28 -4.13 3.47
N LEU A 168 10.56 -5.29 4.06
CA LEU A 168 11.30 -5.40 5.32
C LEU A 168 12.75 -4.88 5.19
N ARG A 169 13.42 -5.13 4.06
CA ARG A 169 14.76 -4.56 3.78
C ARG A 169 14.71 -3.04 3.61
N LEU A 170 13.65 -2.52 2.98
CA LEU A 170 13.44 -1.09 2.86
C LEU A 170 13.24 -0.45 4.24
N ILE A 171 12.39 -1.03 5.10
CA ILE A 171 12.24 -0.56 6.50
C ILE A 171 13.57 -0.58 7.24
N SER A 172 14.32 -1.67 7.13
CA SER A 172 15.63 -1.78 7.78
C SER A 172 16.57 -0.66 7.33
N SER A 173 16.49 -0.26 6.06
CA SER A 173 17.28 0.86 5.52
C SER A 173 16.78 2.22 6.04
N GLU A 174 15.47 2.45 6.10
CA GLU A 174 14.91 3.69 6.63
C GLU A 174 15.25 3.87 8.13
N LEU A 175 15.30 2.78 8.89
CA LEU A 175 15.65 2.80 10.32
C LEU A 175 17.16 2.76 10.61
N GLY A 176 18.03 2.77 9.58
CA GLY A 176 19.47 2.70 9.78
C GLY A 176 19.98 1.34 10.32
N LEU A 177 19.18 0.27 10.23
CA LEU A 177 19.49 -1.07 10.73
C LEU A 177 20.30 -1.90 9.73
N GLN A 178 20.99 -1.25 8.79
CA GLN A 178 21.83 -1.95 7.82
C GLN A 178 23.01 -2.60 8.54
N ARG A 179 23.40 -3.80 8.09
CA ARG A 179 24.61 -4.44 8.61
C ARG A 179 25.79 -3.53 8.29
N LEU A 180 26.52 -3.10 9.32
CA LEU A 180 27.83 -2.48 9.17
C LEU A 180 28.72 -3.52 8.46
N THR A 181 28.98 -3.30 7.17
CA THR A 181 29.98 -4.05 6.40
C THR A 181 31.37 -3.55 6.71
#